data_AF-V4JQL5-F1
#
_entry.id   AF-V4JQL5-F1
#
_cell.length_a   1.000
_cell.length_b   1.000
_cell.length_c   1.000
_cell.angle_alpha   90.00
_cell.angle_beta   90.00
_cell.angle_gamma   90.00
#
_symmetry.space_group_name_H-M   'P 1'
#
loop_
_entity.id
_entity.type
_entity.pdbx_description
1 polymer ?
#
loop_
_entity_poly.entity_id
_entity_poly.type
_entity_poly.pdbx_seq_one_letter_code
_entity_poly.pdbx_strand_id
1 'polypeptide(L)'
;ILAASVLGFLLLNYRFPWRRKASVFMGDAGSYFLGYCIAWFVIALPNDASQTIAPIHALWIAGFPVTDTLTTMWRRRRQRLSMFHASHDHAHHLLRHAGFSVDATVLLMVLMTAAYAFVGLGNALNHQLPETALSYLFVVSLVVYSLLLRSILPLTKPFRHYLADDKVTTPTDG
;
A
#
# COMPACT_ATOMS: atom_id res chain seq x y z
N ILE A 1 14.77 -16.54 4.80
CA ILE A 1 15.86 -15.54 4.65
C ILE A 1 15.30 -14.13 4.53
N LEU A 2 14.52 -13.81 3.48
CA LEU A 2 13.98 -12.46 3.26
C LEU A 2 13.27 -11.86 4.49
N ALA A 3 12.37 -12.62 5.13
CA ALA A 3 11.66 -12.17 6.33
C ALA A 3 12.62 -11.83 7.50
N ALA A 4 13.67 -12.62 7.71
CA ALA A 4 14.67 -12.37 8.75
C ALA A 4 15.51 -11.11 8.43
N SER A 5 15.88 -10.92 7.17
CA SER A 5 16.58 -9.70 6.72
C SER A 5 15.72 -8.45 6.90
N VAL A 6 14.43 -8.52 6.54
CA VAL A 6 13.47 -7.41 6.75
C VAL A 6 13.28 -7.14 8.23
N LEU A 7 13.18 -8.18 9.07
CA LEU A 7 13.08 -8.02 10.52
C LEU A 7 14.32 -7.31 11.10
N GLY A 8 15.52 -7.73 10.70
CA GLY A 8 16.77 -7.07 11.09
C GLY A 8 16.83 -5.61 10.66
N PHE A 9 16.39 -5.30 9.42
CA PHE A 9 16.26 -3.93 8.94
C PHE A 9 15.25 -3.12 9.77
N LEU A 10 14.07 -3.68 10.05
CA LEU A 10 13.01 -3.02 10.83
C LEU A 10 13.47 -2.68 12.25
N LEU A 11 14.28 -3.53 12.89
CA LEU A 11 14.85 -3.20 14.21
C LEU A 11 15.71 -1.93 14.19
N LEU A 12 16.33 -1.60 13.05
CA LEU A 12 17.16 -0.40 12.89
C LEU A 12 16.39 0.80 12.29
N ASN A 13 15.29 0.53 11.59
CA ASN A 13 14.47 1.52 10.91
C ASN A 13 13.27 2.01 11.75
N TYR A 14 12.64 1.12 12.52
CA TYR A 14 11.42 1.42 13.26
C TYR A 14 11.67 2.41 14.41
N ARG A 15 10.70 3.29 14.65
CA ARG A 15 10.76 4.30 15.70
C ARG A 15 10.29 3.67 17.00
N PHE A 16 11.22 3.35 17.88
CA PHE A 16 10.91 2.85 19.21
C PHE A 16 10.76 4.01 20.20
N PRO A 17 10.07 3.80 21.35
CA PRO A 17 9.94 4.82 22.41
C PRO A 17 11.30 5.39 22.85
N TRP A 18 12.33 4.55 22.88
CA TRP A 18 13.72 4.91 23.22
C TRP A 18 14.54 5.41 22.01
N ARG A 19 14.00 5.34 20.78
CA ARG A 19 14.72 5.63 19.54
C ARG A 19 13.84 6.33 18.51
N ARG A 20 13.77 7.65 18.62
CA ARG A 20 12.86 8.49 17.82
C ARG A 20 13.25 8.69 16.35
N LYS A 21 14.46 8.28 15.93
CA LYS A 21 14.97 8.42 14.56
C LYS A 21 15.44 7.07 14.00
N ALA A 22 15.14 6.82 12.72
CA ALA A 22 15.65 5.66 11.98
C ALA A 22 17.17 5.77 11.81
N SER A 23 17.91 4.67 12.00
CA SER A 23 19.36 4.66 11.74
C SER A 23 19.72 4.27 10.33
N VAL A 24 18.89 3.47 9.72
CA VAL A 24 19.11 2.96 8.37
C VAL A 24 17.85 3.23 7.59
N PHE A 25 18.01 3.84 6.43
CA PHE A 25 16.97 3.99 5.44
C PHE A 25 17.14 2.91 4.37
N MET A 26 16.04 2.40 3.86
CA MET A 26 16.06 1.31 2.87
C MET A 26 16.69 1.73 1.54
N GLY A 27 16.56 3.01 1.20
CA GLY A 27 16.92 3.55 -0.10
C GLY A 27 16.04 2.99 -1.23
N ASP A 28 16.29 3.48 -2.44
CA ASP A 28 15.53 3.07 -3.63
C ASP A 28 15.84 1.63 -4.03
N ALA A 29 17.13 1.26 -4.03
CA ALA A 29 17.57 -0.08 -4.41
C ALA A 29 16.94 -1.17 -3.53
N GLY A 30 16.92 -0.98 -2.20
CA GLY A 30 16.31 -1.93 -1.27
C GLY A 30 14.80 -2.03 -1.47
N SER A 31 14.12 -0.88 -1.65
CA SER A 31 12.67 -0.84 -1.84
C SER A 31 12.24 -1.54 -3.14
N TYR A 32 12.96 -1.30 -4.24
CA TYR A 32 12.71 -1.98 -5.52
C TYR A 32 13.00 -3.48 -5.44
N PHE A 33 14.10 -3.88 -4.81
CA PHE A 33 14.42 -5.30 -4.64
C PHE A 33 13.36 -6.04 -3.81
N LEU A 34 12.93 -5.46 -2.68
CA LEU A 34 11.90 -6.06 -1.84
C LEU A 34 10.56 -6.14 -2.59
N GLY A 35 10.18 -5.09 -3.31
CA GLY A 35 8.99 -5.08 -4.17
C GLY A 35 9.04 -6.17 -5.23
N TYR A 36 10.18 -6.34 -5.90
CA TYR A 36 10.41 -7.43 -6.85
C TYR A 36 10.25 -8.81 -6.21
N CYS A 37 10.87 -9.05 -5.05
CA CYS A 37 10.72 -10.33 -4.35
C CYS A 37 9.27 -10.63 -3.99
N ILE A 38 8.52 -9.64 -3.50
CA ILE A 38 7.09 -9.82 -3.17
C ILE A 38 6.28 -10.14 -4.43
N ALA A 39 6.48 -9.40 -5.52
CA ALA A 39 5.80 -9.66 -6.78
C ALA A 39 6.13 -11.06 -7.32
N TRP A 40 7.40 -11.46 -7.25
CA TRP A 40 7.84 -12.81 -7.60
C TRP A 40 7.11 -13.87 -6.78
N PHE A 41 7.03 -13.73 -5.46
CA PHE A 41 6.31 -14.70 -4.61
C PHE A 41 4.83 -14.79 -4.97
N VAL A 42 4.15 -13.65 -5.17
CA VAL A 42 2.73 -13.61 -5.53
C VAL A 42 2.46 -14.33 -6.85
N ILE A 43 3.37 -14.23 -7.81
CA ILE A 43 3.25 -14.90 -9.12
C ILE A 43 3.68 -16.37 -9.03
N ALA A 44 4.75 -16.69 -8.30
CA ALA A 44 5.32 -18.04 -8.28
C ALA A 44 4.50 -19.02 -7.43
N LEU A 45 3.95 -18.57 -6.29
CA LEU A 45 3.25 -19.45 -5.33
C LEU A 45 2.07 -20.22 -5.97
N PRO A 46 1.20 -19.62 -6.80
CA PRO A 46 0.11 -20.35 -7.45
C PRO A 46 0.55 -21.29 -8.58
N ASN A 47 1.78 -21.13 -9.09
CA ASN A 47 2.29 -21.87 -10.26
C ASN A 47 3.19 -23.06 -9.87
N ASP A 48 3.44 -23.28 -8.57
CA ASP A 48 4.19 -24.43 -8.10
C ASP A 48 3.32 -25.69 -8.21
N ALA A 49 3.77 -26.66 -9.02
CA ALA A 49 3.06 -27.92 -9.27
C ALA A 49 2.78 -28.73 -7.99
N SER A 50 3.44 -28.40 -6.87
CA SER A 50 3.29 -29.06 -5.58
C SER A 50 2.32 -28.36 -4.61
N GLN A 51 1.84 -27.14 -4.89
CA GLN A 51 0.99 -26.38 -3.96
C GLN A 51 -0.28 -25.79 -4.62
N THR A 52 -1.43 -26.15 -4.06
CA THR A 52 -2.79 -25.76 -4.48
C THR A 52 -3.21 -24.39 -3.90
N ILE A 53 -2.36 -23.36 -3.96
CA ILE A 53 -2.77 -22.01 -3.53
C ILE A 53 -3.37 -21.29 -4.74
N ALA A 54 -4.68 -21.10 -4.75
CA ALA A 54 -5.33 -20.34 -5.81
C ALA A 54 -4.78 -18.90 -5.90
N PRO A 55 -4.64 -18.33 -7.11
CA PRO A 55 -4.08 -16.98 -7.32
C PRO A 55 -4.77 -15.89 -6.49
N ILE A 56 -6.07 -16.06 -6.20
CA ILE A 56 -6.84 -15.12 -5.38
C ILE A 56 -6.27 -14.99 -3.96
N HIS A 57 -5.75 -16.05 -3.35
CA HIS A 57 -5.15 -15.99 -2.02
C HIS A 57 -3.85 -15.19 -2.02
N ALA A 58 -3.02 -15.37 -3.06
CA ALA A 58 -1.81 -14.59 -3.24
C ALA A 58 -2.12 -13.09 -3.45
N LEU A 59 -3.19 -12.78 -4.18
CA LEU A 59 -3.70 -11.41 -4.33
C LEU A 59 -4.13 -10.80 -2.99
N TRP A 60 -4.81 -11.56 -2.13
CA TRP A 60 -5.18 -11.09 -0.79
C TRP A 60 -3.97 -10.82 0.12
N ILE A 61 -2.90 -11.62 0.04
CA ILE A 61 -1.66 -11.38 0.81
C ILE A 61 -1.02 -10.04 0.42
N ALA A 62 -0.99 -9.72 -0.88
CA ALA A 62 -0.55 -8.42 -1.38
C ALA A 62 -1.70 -7.39 -1.48
N GLY A 63 -2.83 -7.65 -0.83
CA GLY A 63 -4.08 -6.96 -1.13
C GLY A 63 -4.05 -5.48 -0.77
N PHE A 64 -3.54 -5.12 0.42
CA PHE A 64 -3.44 -3.71 0.83
C PHE A 64 -2.62 -2.84 -0.14
N PRO A 65 -1.35 -3.17 -0.49
CA PRO A 65 -0.58 -2.37 -1.43
C PRO A 65 -1.19 -2.35 -2.84
N VAL A 66 -1.81 -3.44 -3.29
CA VAL A 66 -2.54 -3.47 -4.58
C VAL A 66 -3.74 -2.53 -4.54
N THR A 67 -4.57 -2.58 -3.50
CA THR A 67 -5.75 -1.72 -3.38
C THR A 67 -5.37 -0.24 -3.26
N ASP A 68 -4.30 0.09 -2.52
CA ASP A 68 -3.80 1.47 -2.41
C ASP A 68 -3.29 2.01 -3.75
N THR A 69 -2.48 1.23 -4.47
CA THR A 69 -1.96 1.62 -5.79
C THR A 69 -3.07 1.75 -6.83
N LEU A 70 -4.00 0.80 -6.92
CA LEU A 70 -5.14 0.89 -7.85
C LEU A 70 -6.02 2.10 -7.56
N THR A 71 -6.29 2.38 -6.28
CA THR A 71 -7.15 3.51 -5.90
C THR A 71 -6.49 4.86 -6.19
N THR A 72 -5.20 4.99 -5.92
CA THR A 72 -4.43 6.21 -6.25
C THR A 72 -4.33 6.40 -7.76
N MET A 73 -4.02 5.35 -8.53
CA MET A 73 -4.00 5.39 -10.00
C MET A 73 -5.36 5.81 -10.58
N TRP A 74 -6.46 5.21 -10.10
CA TRP A 74 -7.81 5.56 -10.54
C TRP A 74 -8.16 7.02 -10.25
N ARG A 75 -7.81 7.51 -9.06
CA ARG A 75 -8.04 8.91 -8.69
C ARG A 75 -7.25 9.88 -9.57
N ARG A 76 -5.97 9.60 -9.82
CA ARG A 76 -5.13 10.42 -10.71
C ARG A 76 -5.67 10.47 -12.13
N ARG A 77 -6.14 9.33 -12.66
CA ARG A 77 -6.79 9.26 -13.97
C ARG A 77 -8.01 10.19 -14.05
N ARG A 78 -8.86 10.21 -13.01
CA ARG A 78 -10.00 11.14 -12.94
C ARG A 78 -9.61 12.61 -12.86
N GLN A 79 -8.45 12.92 -12.28
CA GLN A 79 -7.90 14.27 -12.16
C GLN A 79 -7.04 14.69 -13.35
N ARG A 80 -6.90 13.83 -14.39
CA ARG A 80 -6.02 14.04 -15.56
C ARG A 80 -4.56 14.37 -15.17
N LEU A 81 -4.10 13.86 -14.03
CA LEU A 81 -2.71 14.00 -13.60
C LEU A 81 -1.87 12.86 -14.19
N SER A 82 -0.63 13.17 -14.58
CA SER A 82 0.33 12.15 -15.02
C SER A 82 0.49 11.07 -13.97
N MET A 83 0.52 9.79 -14.39
CA MET A 83 0.62 8.63 -13.51
C MET A 83 2.05 8.38 -12.98
N PHE A 84 3.06 9.06 -13.53
CA PHE A 84 4.48 8.81 -13.26
C PHE A 84 5.18 9.88 -12.39
N HIS A 85 4.48 10.94 -11.96
CA HIS A 85 5.06 11.88 -10.99
C HIS A 85 5.03 11.33 -9.56
N ALA A 86 6.05 11.64 -8.77
CA ALA A 86 6.20 11.26 -7.37
C ALA A 86 4.93 11.61 -6.58
N SER A 87 4.21 10.59 -6.12
CA SER A 87 2.85 10.73 -5.61
C SER A 87 2.79 10.79 -4.09
N HIS A 88 2.45 11.96 -3.57
CA HIS A 88 2.12 12.18 -2.15
C HIS A 88 0.69 11.75 -1.80
N ASP A 89 0.18 10.75 -2.51
CA ASP A 89 -1.25 10.47 -2.66
C ASP A 89 -1.66 9.13 -2.04
N HIS A 90 -0.68 8.33 -1.63
CA HIS A 90 -0.88 7.04 -0.96
C HIS A 90 -1.48 7.23 0.43
N ALA A 91 -2.08 6.15 0.95
CA ALA A 91 -2.74 6.11 2.26
C ALA A 91 -1.92 6.84 3.34
N HIS A 92 -0.63 6.55 3.40
CA HIS A 92 0.25 7.08 4.44
C HIS A 92 0.39 8.61 4.38
N HIS A 93 0.55 9.19 3.19
CA HIS A 93 0.60 10.65 3.06
C HIS A 93 -0.74 11.27 3.40
N LEU A 94 -1.85 10.66 2.97
CA LEU A 94 -3.18 11.19 3.27
C LEU A 94 -3.48 11.17 4.78
N LEU A 95 -3.14 10.08 5.47
CA LEU A 95 -3.28 9.98 6.93
C LEU A 95 -2.43 11.03 7.65
N ARG A 96 -1.18 11.23 7.21
CA ARG A 96 -0.29 12.25 7.77
C ARG A 96 -0.84 13.66 7.56
N HIS A 97 -1.42 13.95 6.40
CA HIS A 97 -2.08 15.24 6.12
C HIS A 97 -3.39 15.42 6.89
N ALA A 98 -4.07 14.34 7.23
CA ALA A 98 -5.28 14.36 8.07
C ALA A 98 -4.96 14.53 9.57
N GLY A 99 -3.69 14.69 9.95
CA GLY A 99 -3.25 14.94 11.33
C GLY A 99 -2.86 13.69 12.12
N PHE A 100 -2.83 12.51 11.50
CA PHE A 100 -2.37 11.30 12.18
C PHE A 100 -0.86 11.35 12.44
N SER A 101 -0.45 10.83 13.60
CA SER A 101 0.97 10.66 13.92
C SER A 101 1.61 9.61 13.01
N VAL A 102 2.94 9.62 12.92
CA VAL A 102 3.70 8.62 12.14
C VAL A 102 3.38 7.21 12.65
N ASP A 103 3.37 7.04 13.97
CA ASP A 103 3.21 5.74 14.61
C ASP A 103 1.78 5.21 14.43
N ALA A 104 0.77 6.08 14.53
CA ALA A 104 -0.61 5.73 14.22
C ALA A 104 -0.80 5.36 12.73
N THR A 105 -0.12 6.07 11.83
CA THR A 105 -0.15 5.78 10.39
C THR A 105 0.42 4.39 10.10
N VAL A 106 1.61 4.09 10.65
CA VAL A 106 2.26 2.79 10.48
C VAL A 106 1.42 1.68 11.08
N LEU A 107 0.88 1.87 12.29
CA LEU A 107 0.00 0.90 12.93
C LEU A 107 -1.23 0.60 12.07
N LEU A 108 -1.90 1.63 11.54
CA LEU A 108 -3.08 1.45 10.70
C LEU A 108 -2.73 0.68 9.41
N MET A 109 -1.59 0.98 8.77
CA MET A 109 -1.14 0.25 7.58
C MET A 109 -0.82 -1.22 7.88
N VAL A 110 -0.19 -1.50 9.03
CA VAL A 110 0.08 -2.87 9.47
C VAL A 110 -1.24 -3.61 9.75
N LEU A 111 -2.19 -2.97 10.44
CA LEU A 111 -3.51 -3.56 10.71
C LEU A 111 -4.29 -3.84 9.43
N MET A 112 -4.26 -2.92 8.45
CA MET A 112 -4.88 -3.16 7.14
C MET A 112 -4.20 -4.31 6.41
N THR A 113 -2.86 -4.34 6.36
CA THR A 113 -2.12 -5.44 5.74
C THR A 113 -2.43 -6.79 6.41
N ALA A 114 -2.49 -6.80 7.75
CA ALA A 114 -2.83 -7.99 8.53
C ALA A 114 -4.27 -8.44 8.29
N ALA A 115 -5.23 -7.52 8.15
CA ALA A 115 -6.63 -7.85 7.86
C ALA A 115 -6.77 -8.50 6.47
N TYR A 116 -6.11 -7.95 5.45
CA TYR A 116 -6.07 -8.55 4.11
C TYR A 116 -5.42 -9.94 4.12
N ALA A 117 -4.28 -10.08 4.80
CA ALA A 117 -3.58 -11.35 4.96
C ALA A 117 -4.43 -12.38 5.73
N PHE A 118 -5.14 -11.96 6.77
CA PHE A 118 -6.03 -12.82 7.56
C PHE A 118 -7.15 -13.40 6.72
N VAL A 119 -7.81 -12.59 5.87
CA VAL A 119 -8.85 -13.07 4.95
C VAL A 119 -8.26 -14.06 3.94
N GLY A 120 -7.15 -13.69 3.29
CA GLY A 120 -6.52 -14.52 2.25
C GLY A 120 -6.00 -15.86 2.79
N LEU A 121 -5.15 -15.81 3.82
CA LEU A 121 -4.52 -16.97 4.43
C LEU A 121 -5.53 -17.79 5.25
N GLY A 122 -6.40 -17.14 6.00
CA GLY A 122 -7.45 -17.81 6.76
C GLY A 122 -8.37 -18.64 5.87
N ASN A 123 -8.75 -18.12 4.69
CA ASN A 123 -9.51 -18.91 3.73
C ASN A 123 -8.67 -20.00 3.05
N ALA A 124 -7.38 -19.75 2.77
CA ALA A 124 -6.50 -20.74 2.16
C ALA A 124 -6.32 -21.98 3.05
N LEU A 125 -6.34 -21.82 4.37
CA LEU A 125 -6.18 -22.92 5.33
C LEU A 125 -7.48 -23.68 5.61
N ASN A 126 -8.62 -22.98 5.58
CA ASN A 126 -9.90 -23.56 6.03
C ASN A 126 -10.89 -23.84 4.89
N HIS A 127 -10.62 -23.35 3.67
CA HIS A 127 -11.47 -23.50 2.48
C HIS A 127 -12.95 -23.13 2.70
N GLN A 128 -13.24 -22.15 3.56
CA GLN A 128 -14.61 -21.78 3.97
C GLN A 128 -15.40 -21.07 2.88
N LEU A 129 -14.74 -20.23 2.10
CA LEU A 129 -15.32 -19.41 1.05
C LEU A 129 -14.82 -19.87 -0.32
N PRO A 130 -15.71 -19.96 -1.33
CA PRO A 130 -15.29 -20.21 -2.70
C PRO A 130 -14.47 -19.03 -3.26
N GLU A 131 -13.58 -19.31 -4.21
CA GLU A 131 -12.69 -18.31 -4.82
C GLU A 131 -13.45 -17.15 -5.49
N THR A 132 -14.64 -17.44 -6.04
CA THR A 132 -15.53 -16.44 -6.61
C THR A 132 -16.00 -15.44 -5.55
N ALA A 133 -16.39 -15.92 -4.36
CA ALA A 133 -16.78 -15.06 -3.25
C ALA A 133 -15.60 -14.19 -2.77
N LEU A 134 -14.39 -14.76 -2.68
CA LEU A 134 -13.19 -13.99 -2.36
C LEU A 134 -12.89 -12.90 -3.41
N SER A 135 -13.14 -13.19 -4.68
CA SER A 135 -12.95 -12.22 -5.78
C SER A 135 -13.93 -11.05 -5.65
N TYR A 136 -15.21 -11.32 -5.40
CA TYR A 136 -16.20 -10.27 -5.15
C TYR A 136 -15.87 -9.47 -3.88
N LEU A 137 -15.45 -10.16 -2.81
CA LEU A 137 -15.06 -9.51 -1.56
C LEU A 137 -13.87 -8.56 -1.76
N PHE A 138 -12.91 -8.92 -2.61
CA PHE A 138 -11.77 -8.06 -2.94
C PHE A 138 -12.21 -6.81 -3.72
N VAL A 139 -13.15 -6.96 -4.66
CA VAL A 139 -13.73 -5.80 -5.37
C VAL A 139 -14.49 -4.89 -4.40
N VAL A 140 -15.27 -5.46 -3.48
CA VAL A 140 -15.96 -4.70 -2.43
C VAL A 140 -14.96 -3.98 -1.54
N SER A 141 -13.89 -4.64 -1.10
CA SER A 141 -12.86 -4.01 -0.27
C SER A 141 -12.15 -2.86 -1.00
N LEU A 142 -11.92 -2.98 -2.30
CA LEU A 142 -11.39 -1.91 -3.16
C LEU A 142 -12.35 -0.72 -3.20
N VAL A 143 -13.64 -0.97 -3.43
CA VAL A 143 -14.65 0.10 -3.44
C VAL A 143 -14.74 0.78 -2.08
N VAL A 144 -14.86 0.02 -0.99
CA VAL A 144 -14.91 0.54 0.38
C VAL A 144 -13.67 1.39 0.68
N TYR A 145 -12.48 0.88 0.38
CA TYR A 145 -11.23 1.62 0.56
C TYR A 145 -11.21 2.93 -0.24
N SER A 146 -11.69 2.91 -1.49
CA SER A 146 -11.78 4.11 -2.31
C SER A 146 -12.75 5.16 -1.77
N LEU A 147 -13.86 4.74 -1.16
CA LEU A 147 -14.82 5.62 -0.50
C LEU A 147 -14.25 6.18 0.81
N LEU A 148 -13.58 5.35 1.61
CA LEU A 148 -12.89 5.77 2.83
C LEU A 148 -11.83 6.83 2.53
N LEU A 149 -10.96 6.60 1.54
CA LEU A 149 -9.97 7.60 1.14
C LEU A 149 -10.64 8.92 0.69
N ARG A 150 -11.74 8.84 -0.07
CA ARG A 150 -12.50 10.04 -0.47
C ARG A 150 -13.06 10.82 0.71
N SER A 151 -13.48 10.14 1.78
CA SER A 151 -13.98 10.77 2.99
C SER A 151 -12.90 11.51 3.78
N ILE A 152 -11.64 11.07 3.66
CA ILE A 152 -10.49 11.70 4.32
C ILE A 152 -9.96 12.91 3.54
N LEU A 153 -10.06 12.91 2.20
CA LEU A 153 -9.63 14.02 1.33
C LEU A 153 -10.13 15.43 1.75
N PRO A 154 -11.39 15.65 2.17
CA PRO A 154 -11.81 16.97 2.61
C PRO A 154 -11.11 17.44 3.90
N LEU A 155 -10.59 16.52 4.73
CA LEU A 155 -9.83 16.86 5.93
C LEU A 155 -8.41 17.35 5.60
N THR A 156 -7.90 17.01 4.42
CA THR A 156 -6.56 17.38 3.96
C THR A 156 -6.55 18.65 3.08
N LYS A 157 -7.64 19.42 3.07
CA LYS A 157 -7.90 20.57 2.18
C LYS A 157 -6.87 21.72 2.20
N PRO A 158 -6.03 21.98 3.21
CA PRO A 158 -5.01 23.03 3.09
C PRO A 158 -3.98 22.76 1.97
N PHE A 159 -3.81 21.51 1.53
CA PHE A 159 -2.76 21.12 0.57
C PHE A 159 -3.14 21.24 -0.91
N ARG A 160 -4.41 21.50 -1.24
CA ARG A 160 -4.85 21.63 -2.64
C ARG A 160 -4.30 22.90 -3.31
N HIS A 161 -3.82 23.86 -2.52
CA HIS A 161 -3.20 25.10 -3.01
C HIS A 161 -1.75 24.88 -3.49
N TYR A 162 -1.00 23.97 -2.86
CA TYR A 162 0.42 23.71 -3.20
C TYR A 162 0.60 23.03 -4.56
N LEU A 163 -0.34 22.13 -4.94
CA LEU A 163 -0.36 21.51 -6.28
C LEU A 163 -0.84 22.48 -7.39
N ALA A 164 -1.40 23.64 -7.03
CA ALA A 164 -1.74 24.69 -7.98
C ALA A 164 -0.53 25.62 -8.23
N ASP A 165 0.31 25.88 -7.22
CA ASP A 165 1.51 26.72 -7.36
C ASP A 165 2.62 26.06 -8.17
N ASP A 166 2.79 24.73 -8.10
CA ASP A 166 3.75 23.99 -8.94
C ASP A 166 3.38 24.00 -10.45
N LYS A 167 2.15 24.41 -10.80
CA LYS A 167 1.77 24.65 -12.20
C LYS A 167 2.09 26.07 -12.67
N VAL A 168 2.48 26.97 -11.77
CA VAL A 168 2.80 28.37 -12.08
C VAL A 168 4.30 28.57 -12.26
N THR A 169 5.16 27.64 -11.82
CA THR A 169 6.63 27.77 -11.86
C THR A 169 7.32 27.03 -12.99
N THR A 170 6.62 26.43 -13.97
CA THR A 170 7.27 26.19 -15.27
C THR A 170 7.38 27.54 -15.97
N PRO A 171 8.60 28.12 -16.12
CA PRO A 171 8.75 29.33 -16.92
C PRO A 171 8.42 28.92 -18.34
N THR A 172 7.31 29.40 -18.85
CA THR A 172 7.12 29.54 -20.30
C THR A 172 7.97 30.72 -20.74
N ASP A 173 9.29 30.54 -20.83
CA ASP A 173 10.19 31.56 -21.37
C ASP A 173 11.36 30.90 -22.11
N GLY A 174 11.42 31.11 -23.43
CA GLY A 174 12.59 30.86 -24.30
C GLY A 174 12.31 30.01 -25.53
#